data_AF-A0A836X5Z5-F1
#
_entry.id   AF-A0A836X5Z5-F1
#
_cell.length_a   1.000
_cell.length_b   1.000
_cell.length_c   1.000
_cell.angle_alpha   90.00
_cell.angle_beta   90.00
_cell.angle_gamma   90.00
#
_symmetry.space_group_name_H-M   'P 1'
#
loop_
_entity.id
_entity.type
_entity.pdbx_description
1 polymer ?
#
loop_
_entity_poly.entity_id
_entity_poly.type
_entity_poly.pdbx_seq_one_letter_code
_entity_poly.pdbx_strand_id
1 'polypeptide(L)'
;MIITHGLLPGQVLQRNAQNKGHVLITGTAKNGALEYRVLKDGKAVGKFTWTRAGAVEKKRFMLAIGGLSCGGPYQVELRVRDQRKTIDMLIVVDIFVGDVWIAAGQSNMQGVGNLVDAPKPHPQVRAFYTRDEWDIAVEPVHFLAEAVDVFHNGYGDGPKRPSRAILEKQSKATLKGVSPAHAFALEMRRRTRVPQGIIACAHGGTSMAQWSPELRDQGGASLYGAMMRRYEKLGQQVAGVLWYQGESDANKEAAKIYTQNMKNLVQATRDDMGIEQLPWLVVQIGCHAAPDGKYWNSVQEQQRLLPKVIEKLDVAPTVDLSIDDGIHISGVGQQMLGKRLARLASRLVFKDPKEKSGIYLKGVFCAVKSPKPGDPKTIVVELEYGNVKGKLQSQGLPTGFNIIDAHGKVSPSLYKITLRGNRVLLETGQTMDLLKTLAVSYGHDRHPYCNITDADGMSLPAMQRVPIQGSHAS
;
A
#
# COMPACT_ATOMS: atom_id res chain seq x y z
N MET A 1 17.25 -32.20 4.99
CA MET A 1 15.93 -31.70 4.56
C MET A 1 16.08 -30.24 4.17
N ILE A 2 15.45 -29.81 3.07
CA ILE A 2 15.46 -28.44 2.57
C ILE A 2 14.03 -28.06 2.19
N ILE A 3 13.55 -26.92 2.69
CA ILE A 3 12.29 -26.31 2.28
C ILE A 3 12.54 -25.50 0.99
N THR A 4 11.69 -25.67 -0.02
CA THR A 4 11.75 -24.91 -1.28
C THR A 4 10.64 -23.86 -1.38
N HIS A 5 9.44 -24.13 -0.84
CA HIS A 5 8.34 -23.17 -0.73
C HIS A 5 7.67 -23.30 0.64
N GLY A 6 7.28 -22.15 1.20
CA GLY A 6 6.54 -22.04 2.45
C GLY A 6 7.39 -22.29 3.69
N LEU A 7 7.13 -21.50 4.73
CA LEU A 7 7.78 -21.57 6.04
C LEU A 7 9.30 -21.33 6.03
N LEU A 8 9.67 -20.06 6.04
CA LEU A 8 11.04 -19.58 6.20
C LEU A 8 11.27 -19.07 7.63
N PRO A 9 12.51 -19.08 8.16
CA PRO A 9 12.82 -18.45 9.45
C PRO A 9 12.35 -16.99 9.47
N GLY A 10 11.74 -16.53 10.57
CA GLY A 10 11.25 -15.16 10.70
C GLY A 10 9.91 -14.85 10.00
N GLN A 11 9.33 -15.82 9.28
CA GLN A 11 8.12 -15.61 8.48
C GLN A 11 6.89 -15.26 9.34
N VAL A 12 6.12 -14.27 8.88
CA VAL A 12 4.77 -13.99 9.37
C VAL A 12 3.78 -14.73 8.48
N LEU A 13 2.98 -15.59 9.09
CA LEU A 13 1.89 -16.32 8.46
C LEU A 13 0.60 -15.51 8.49
N GLN A 14 -0.07 -15.34 7.35
CA GLN A 14 -1.36 -14.66 7.27
C GLN A 14 -2.41 -15.40 8.10
N ARG A 15 -3.05 -14.69 9.03
CA ARG A 15 -4.17 -15.20 9.82
C ARG A 15 -5.48 -15.11 9.04
N ASN A 16 -6.39 -16.05 9.29
CA ASN A 16 -7.77 -16.02 8.82
C ASN A 16 -8.69 -15.28 9.82
N ALA A 17 -10.00 -15.24 9.52
CA ALA A 17 -11.02 -14.62 10.38
C ALA A 17 -11.12 -15.22 11.79
N GLN A 18 -10.66 -16.47 11.98
CA GLN A 18 -10.61 -17.14 13.29
C GLN A 18 -9.27 -16.91 14.02
N ASN A 19 -8.46 -15.95 13.56
CA ASN A 19 -7.13 -15.66 14.09
C ASN A 19 -6.18 -16.86 14.03
N LYS A 20 -6.27 -17.67 12.97
CA LYS A 20 -5.41 -18.83 12.74
C LYS A 20 -4.60 -18.70 11.46
N GLY A 21 -3.33 -19.08 11.51
CA GLY A 21 -2.42 -19.16 10.37
C GLY A 21 -2.51 -20.50 9.66
N HIS A 22 -2.18 -20.46 8.37
CA HIS A 22 -2.02 -21.63 7.51
C HIS A 22 -0.81 -21.45 6.61
N VAL A 23 -0.07 -22.53 6.36
CA VAL A 23 1.04 -22.55 5.40
C VAL A 23 1.10 -23.89 4.70
N LEU A 24 1.30 -23.84 3.38
CA LEU A 24 1.67 -24.98 2.56
C LEU A 24 3.20 -25.00 2.43
N ILE A 25 3.81 -26.13 2.75
CA ILE A 25 5.26 -26.31 2.74
C ILE A 25 5.60 -27.39 1.72
N THR A 26 6.54 -27.11 0.84
CA THR A 26 7.13 -28.10 -0.06
C THR A 26 8.65 -28.09 0.07
N GLY A 27 9.26 -29.23 -0.23
CA GLY A 27 10.71 -29.33 -0.12
C GLY A 27 11.24 -30.69 -0.51
N THR A 28 12.50 -30.91 -0.16
CA THR A 28 13.22 -32.16 -0.37
C THR A 28 13.77 -32.72 0.94
N ALA A 29 13.76 -34.03 1.07
CA ALA A 29 14.29 -34.74 2.23
C ALA A 29 14.64 -36.18 1.87
N LYS A 30 15.25 -36.93 2.80
CA LYS A 30 15.37 -38.39 2.66
C LYS A 30 13.98 -39.05 2.66
N ASN A 31 13.80 -40.15 1.93
CA ASN A 31 12.53 -40.89 1.89
C ASN A 31 12.18 -41.47 3.26
N GLY A 32 10.91 -41.43 3.66
CA GLY A 32 10.44 -41.97 4.94
C GLY A 32 9.14 -41.28 5.40
N ALA A 33 8.67 -41.59 6.60
CA ALA A 33 7.49 -40.95 7.17
C ALA A 33 7.81 -39.52 7.65
N LEU A 34 7.05 -38.54 7.17
CA LEU A 34 7.22 -37.14 7.55
C LEU A 34 6.36 -36.82 8.76
N GLU A 35 6.97 -36.22 9.77
CA GLU A 35 6.30 -35.75 10.98
C GLU A 35 6.69 -34.31 11.27
N TYR A 36 5.79 -33.58 11.93
CA TYR A 36 6.07 -32.23 12.40
C TYR A 36 5.56 -32.02 13.82
N ARG A 37 6.09 -31.00 14.50
CA ARG A 37 5.53 -30.43 15.72
C ARG A 37 5.74 -28.92 15.75
N VAL A 38 4.95 -28.23 16.57
CA VAL A 38 5.09 -26.79 16.79
C VAL A 38 5.29 -26.52 18.27
N LEU A 39 6.34 -25.77 18.58
CA LEU A 39 6.72 -25.37 19.93
C LEU A 39 6.52 -23.87 20.13
N LYS A 40 6.21 -23.49 21.36
CA LYS A 40 6.32 -22.13 21.88
C LYS A 40 6.99 -22.21 23.25
N ASP A 41 8.05 -21.42 23.45
CA ASP A 41 8.84 -21.43 24.69
C ASP A 41 9.31 -22.85 25.08
N GLY A 42 9.74 -23.63 24.08
CA GLY A 42 10.20 -25.02 24.23
C GLY A 42 9.11 -26.07 24.45
N LYS A 43 7.83 -25.69 24.55
CA LYS A 43 6.70 -26.59 24.82
C LYS A 43 5.81 -26.76 23.60
N ALA A 44 5.31 -27.98 23.37
CA ALA A 44 4.39 -28.26 22.28
C ALA A 44 3.08 -27.47 22.42
N VAL A 45 2.60 -26.91 21.31
CA VAL A 45 1.41 -26.05 21.29
C VAL A 45 0.16 -26.89 21.04
N GLY A 46 -0.65 -27.14 22.08
CA GLY A 46 -1.92 -27.85 21.95
C GLY A 46 -1.77 -29.19 21.22
N LYS A 47 -2.48 -29.34 20.10
CA LYS A 47 -2.44 -30.57 19.26
C LYS A 47 -1.17 -30.72 18.42
N PHE A 48 -0.31 -29.70 18.34
CA PHE A 48 0.88 -29.71 17.49
C PHE A 48 2.06 -30.43 18.14
N THR A 49 1.83 -31.65 18.62
CA THR A 49 2.89 -32.62 18.98
C THR A 49 3.45 -33.29 17.74
N TRP A 50 4.37 -34.25 17.87
CA TRP A 50 4.84 -35.05 16.74
C TRP A 50 3.67 -35.74 16.04
N THR A 51 3.27 -35.15 14.92
CA THR A 51 2.09 -35.52 14.13
C THR A 51 2.56 -35.96 12.76
N ARG A 52 2.07 -37.11 12.28
CA ARG A 52 2.38 -37.59 10.93
C ARG A 52 1.72 -36.67 9.90
N ALA A 53 2.53 -36.05 9.06
CA ALA A 53 2.10 -35.17 7.97
C ALA A 53 1.99 -35.90 6.62
N GLY A 54 2.63 -37.06 6.48
CA GLY A 54 2.63 -37.83 5.24
C GLY A 54 3.88 -38.68 5.10
N ALA A 55 4.33 -38.86 3.85
CA ALA A 55 5.59 -39.50 3.51
C ALA A 55 6.40 -38.60 2.58
N VAL A 56 7.72 -38.75 2.64
CA VAL A 56 8.65 -38.22 1.65
C VAL A 56 8.84 -39.29 0.58
N GLU A 57 8.49 -38.96 -0.66
CA GLU A 57 8.58 -39.86 -1.81
C GLU A 57 9.39 -39.23 -2.92
N LYS A 58 10.25 -40.02 -3.59
CA LYS A 58 11.17 -39.53 -4.62
C LYS A 58 11.96 -38.29 -4.16
N LYS A 59 12.36 -38.28 -2.88
CA LYS A 59 13.03 -37.18 -2.17
C LYS A 59 12.26 -35.86 -2.10
N ARG A 60 10.95 -35.86 -2.33
CA ARG A 60 10.09 -34.67 -2.27
C ARG A 60 9.01 -34.84 -1.21
N PHE A 61 8.60 -33.73 -0.62
CA PHE A 61 7.48 -33.72 0.30
C PHE A 61 6.60 -32.49 0.12
N MET A 62 5.37 -32.63 0.58
CA MET A 62 4.40 -31.56 0.75
C MET A 62 3.70 -31.77 2.09
N LEU A 63 3.54 -30.71 2.87
CA LEU A 63 2.69 -30.73 4.06
C LEU A 63 1.98 -29.39 4.25
N ALA A 64 0.84 -29.42 4.92
CA ALA A 64 0.11 -28.22 5.32
C ALA A 64 0.07 -28.12 6.85
N ILE A 65 0.42 -26.96 7.39
CA ILE A 65 0.23 -26.65 8.81
C ILE A 65 -0.89 -25.62 8.89
N GLY A 66 -2.03 -26.02 9.45
CA GLY A 66 -3.19 -25.16 9.63
C GLY A 66 -3.65 -25.07 11.08
N GLY A 67 -4.27 -23.94 11.43
CA GLY A 67 -4.88 -23.76 12.75
C GLY A 67 -3.94 -23.24 13.83
N LEU A 68 -2.76 -22.71 13.45
CA LEU A 68 -1.80 -22.13 14.39
C LEU A 68 -2.35 -20.80 14.91
N SER A 69 -2.47 -20.62 16.22
CA SER A 69 -3.01 -19.38 16.80
C SER A 69 -2.19 -18.15 16.44
N CYS A 70 -2.87 -17.02 16.24
CA CYS A 70 -2.24 -15.71 16.12
C CYS A 70 -1.24 -15.44 17.26
N GLY A 71 -0.09 -14.84 16.93
CA GLY A 71 1.02 -14.59 17.87
C GLY A 71 2.31 -15.26 17.42
N GLY A 72 3.04 -15.84 18.37
CA GLY A 72 4.41 -16.33 18.22
C GLY A 72 5.35 -15.64 19.20
N PRO A 73 6.68 -15.75 19.03
CA PRO A 73 7.32 -16.60 18.04
C PRO A 73 7.05 -18.10 18.31
N TYR A 74 6.92 -18.86 17.23
CA TYR A 74 6.82 -20.32 17.25
C TYR A 74 8.09 -20.92 16.64
N GLN A 75 8.43 -22.13 17.10
CA GLN A 75 9.41 -23.00 16.46
C GLN A 75 8.66 -24.17 15.82
N VAL A 76 8.92 -24.41 14.54
CA VAL A 76 8.37 -25.57 13.81
C VAL A 76 9.51 -26.55 13.57
N GLU A 77 9.31 -27.79 13.98
CA GLU A 77 10.26 -28.86 13.73
C GLU A 77 9.66 -29.87 12.76
N LEU A 78 10.43 -30.22 11.75
CA LEU A 78 10.12 -31.25 10.77
C LEU A 78 11.12 -32.38 10.94
N ARG A 79 10.66 -33.64 10.87
CA ARG A 79 11.55 -34.80 10.86
C ARG A 79 11.06 -35.87 9.90
N VAL A 80 12.01 -36.62 9.34
CA VAL A 80 11.73 -37.85 8.61
C VAL A 80 12.12 -39.05 9.46
N ARG A 81 11.20 -40.01 9.53
CA ARG A 81 11.33 -41.26 10.25
C ARG A 81 11.47 -42.41 9.26
N ASP A 82 12.47 -43.24 9.50
CA ASP A 82 12.51 -44.59 8.96
C ASP A 82 12.40 -45.55 10.15
N GLN A 83 11.28 -46.27 10.22
CA GLN A 83 10.86 -47.03 11.39
C GLN A 83 10.97 -46.20 12.69
N ARG A 84 11.90 -46.55 13.59
CA ARG A 84 12.14 -45.89 14.87
C ARG A 84 13.26 -44.85 14.85
N LYS A 85 13.97 -44.66 13.73
CA LYS A 85 15.11 -43.75 13.62
C LYS A 85 14.71 -42.45 12.92
N THR A 86 15.14 -41.33 13.47
CA THR A 86 15.08 -40.05 12.76
C THR A 86 16.27 -39.99 11.80
N ILE A 87 15.99 -39.88 10.50
CA ILE A 87 17.03 -39.94 9.45
C ILE A 87 17.30 -38.57 8.80
N ASP A 88 16.40 -37.61 9.01
CA ASP A 88 16.49 -36.23 8.53
C ASP A 88 15.65 -35.32 9.45
N MET A 89 16.07 -34.07 9.65
CA MET A 89 15.41 -33.11 10.53
C MET A 89 15.72 -31.66 10.10
N LEU A 90 14.75 -30.77 10.31
CA LEU A 90 14.88 -29.34 10.10
C LEU A 90 14.11 -28.59 11.20
N ILE A 91 14.68 -27.48 11.68
CA ILE A 91 14.07 -26.59 12.65
C ILE A 91 13.93 -25.21 12.00
N VAL A 92 12.72 -24.66 12.04
CA VAL A 92 12.43 -23.30 11.58
C VAL A 92 11.95 -22.48 12.78
N VAL A 93 12.60 -21.34 13.00
CA VAL A 93 12.38 -20.49 14.19
C VAL A 93 11.75 -19.15 13.82
N ASP A 94 11.29 -18.43 14.84
CA ASP A 94 10.69 -17.10 14.70
C ASP A 94 9.51 -17.05 13.75
N ILE A 95 8.66 -18.07 13.80
CA ILE A 95 7.43 -18.11 13.04
C ILE A 95 6.36 -17.33 13.78
N PHE A 96 5.72 -16.39 13.09
CA PHE A 96 4.62 -15.60 13.61
C PHE A 96 3.34 -15.92 12.85
N VAL A 97 2.20 -15.62 13.47
CA VAL A 97 0.88 -15.62 12.80
C VAL A 97 0.26 -14.23 13.01
N GLY A 98 -0.01 -13.53 11.92
CA GLY A 98 -0.36 -12.10 11.91
C GLY A 98 -0.98 -11.66 10.58
N ASP A 99 -0.85 -10.38 10.22
CA ASP A 99 -1.34 -9.85 8.95
C ASP A 99 -0.16 -9.59 7.99
N VAL A 100 -0.27 -10.03 6.74
CA VAL A 100 0.79 -9.99 5.73
C VAL A 100 0.34 -9.15 4.54
N TRP A 101 1.17 -8.23 4.09
CA TRP A 101 0.82 -7.23 3.07
C TRP A 101 1.85 -7.20 1.96
N ILE A 102 1.41 -7.12 0.72
CA ILE A 102 2.31 -6.87 -0.42
C ILE A 102 2.51 -5.37 -0.56
N ALA A 103 3.76 -4.91 -0.64
CA ALA A 103 4.12 -3.51 -0.88
C ALA A 103 4.75 -3.37 -2.27
N ALA A 104 3.92 -2.95 -3.24
CA ALA A 104 4.25 -2.90 -4.67
C ALA A 104 3.99 -1.51 -5.28
N GLY A 105 4.52 -1.29 -6.48
CA GLY A 105 4.48 -0.02 -7.19
C GLY A 105 5.88 0.52 -7.49
N GLN A 106 6.07 1.83 -7.42
CA GLN A 106 7.31 2.49 -7.85
C GLN A 106 8.08 3.16 -6.71
N SER A 107 8.82 4.24 -7.02
CA SER A 107 9.89 4.81 -6.20
C SER A 107 9.40 5.27 -4.82
N ASN A 108 8.20 5.83 -4.72
CA ASN A 108 7.64 6.19 -3.42
C ASN A 108 7.33 4.96 -2.54
N MET A 109 6.80 3.86 -3.10
CA MET A 109 6.63 2.60 -2.32
C MET A 109 7.97 1.94 -2.01
N GLN A 110 8.94 1.96 -2.94
CA GLN A 110 10.30 1.46 -2.74
C GLN A 110 11.00 2.16 -1.56
N GLY A 111 10.63 3.42 -1.30
CA GLY A 111 11.15 4.19 -0.20
C GLY A 111 12.28 5.15 -0.62
N VAL A 112 12.00 6.05 -1.56
CA VAL A 112 12.95 7.10 -1.99
C VAL A 112 12.90 8.34 -1.07
N GLY A 113 12.11 8.32 0.00
CA GLY A 113 12.13 9.36 1.04
C GLY A 113 13.45 9.36 1.82
N ASN A 114 13.94 10.55 2.20
CA ASN A 114 15.17 10.72 2.95
C ASN A 114 15.10 9.98 4.29
N LEU A 115 16.19 9.32 4.69
CA LEU A 115 16.35 8.61 5.97
C LEU A 115 16.60 9.58 7.14
N VAL A 116 15.72 10.56 7.27
CA VAL A 116 15.66 11.46 8.42
C VAL A 116 14.47 11.05 9.28
N ASP A 117 14.71 10.82 10.57
CA ASP A 117 13.70 10.38 11.54
C ASP A 117 12.91 9.13 11.11
N ALA A 118 13.59 8.18 10.46
CA ALA A 118 12.98 6.94 9.99
C ALA A 118 12.29 6.16 11.14
N PRO A 119 11.20 5.43 10.86
CA PRO A 119 10.50 4.66 11.88
C PRO A 119 11.41 3.65 12.59
N LYS A 120 11.29 3.57 13.91
CA LYS A 120 12.04 2.59 14.72
C LYS A 120 11.49 1.17 14.50
N PRO A 121 12.35 0.16 14.39
CA PRO A 121 11.92 -1.22 14.20
C PRO A 121 11.13 -1.77 15.39
N HIS A 122 10.35 -2.81 15.13
CA HIS A 122 9.59 -3.52 16.15
C HIS A 122 9.74 -5.05 16.01
N PRO A 123 9.96 -5.82 17.09
CA PRO A 123 10.18 -7.28 17.02
C PRO A 123 9.01 -8.14 16.49
N GLN A 124 7.84 -7.56 16.26
CA GLN A 124 6.69 -8.23 15.65
C GLN A 124 6.33 -7.65 14.28
N VAL A 125 7.14 -6.74 13.75
CA VAL A 125 7.01 -6.23 12.39
C VAL A 125 8.18 -6.80 11.59
N ARG A 126 7.85 -7.53 10.55
CA ARG A 126 8.81 -8.27 9.72
C ARG A 126 8.66 -7.86 8.27
N ALA A 127 9.76 -7.90 7.54
CA ALA A 127 9.76 -7.73 6.09
C ALA A 127 10.37 -8.97 5.43
N PHE A 128 9.71 -9.46 4.39
CA PHE A 128 10.29 -10.34 3.40
C PHE A 128 11.00 -9.47 2.37
N TYR A 129 12.31 -9.36 2.54
CA TYR A 129 13.17 -8.51 1.74
C TYR A 129 13.35 -9.05 0.31
N THR A 130 13.81 -8.21 -0.60
CA THR A 130 14.05 -8.53 -2.02
C THR A 130 15.06 -9.67 -2.21
N ARG A 131 15.88 -9.94 -1.19
CA ARG A 131 16.79 -11.12 -1.09
C ARG A 131 16.12 -12.45 -0.73
N ASP A 132 14.79 -12.51 -0.66
CA ASP A 132 14.00 -13.68 -0.24
C ASP A 132 14.26 -14.17 1.20
N GLU A 133 14.55 -13.24 2.11
CA GLU A 133 14.72 -13.52 3.54
C GLU A 133 13.74 -12.70 4.36
N TRP A 134 13.20 -13.29 5.43
CA TRP A 134 12.46 -12.55 6.45
C TRP A 134 13.41 -12.04 7.52
N ASP A 135 13.21 -10.79 7.93
CA ASP A 135 13.89 -10.22 9.09
C ASP A 135 13.00 -9.15 9.75
N ILE A 136 13.44 -8.60 10.88
CA ILE A 136 12.86 -7.41 11.49
C ILE A 136 12.81 -6.30 10.43
N ALA A 137 11.65 -5.70 10.23
CA ALA A 137 11.51 -4.60 9.29
C ALA A 137 12.33 -3.40 9.77
N VAL A 138 13.28 -2.98 8.95
CA VAL A 138 14.10 -1.78 9.04
C VAL A 138 14.17 -1.13 7.65
N GLU A 139 14.32 0.20 7.63
CA GLU A 139 14.52 0.91 6.37
C GLU A 139 15.97 0.79 5.87
N PRO A 140 16.20 0.72 4.55
CA PRO A 140 15.19 0.61 3.50
C PRO A 140 14.54 -0.78 3.44
N VAL A 141 13.19 -0.85 3.40
CA VAL A 141 12.46 -2.12 3.21
C VAL A 141 12.71 -2.72 1.82
N HIS A 142 12.87 -1.89 0.79
CA HIS A 142 13.21 -2.32 -0.57
C HIS A 142 14.63 -1.91 -0.93
N PHE A 143 15.56 -2.86 -0.91
CA PHE A 143 16.92 -2.66 -1.42
C PHE A 143 17.12 -3.48 -2.71
N LEU A 144 17.10 -2.82 -3.86
CA LEU A 144 17.05 -3.53 -5.15
C LEU A 144 18.34 -4.27 -5.50
N ALA A 145 19.50 -3.80 -5.02
CA ALA A 145 20.78 -4.44 -5.29
C ALA A 145 20.82 -5.89 -4.75
N GLU A 146 20.20 -6.16 -3.61
CA GLU A 146 20.13 -7.52 -3.05
C GLU A 146 18.99 -8.38 -3.62
N ALA A 147 18.29 -7.94 -4.67
CA ALA A 147 17.19 -8.70 -5.20
C ALA A 147 17.62 -10.06 -5.78
N VAL A 148 16.81 -11.09 -5.55
CA VAL A 148 16.92 -12.37 -6.26
C VAL A 148 16.44 -12.23 -7.71
N ASP A 149 15.44 -11.38 -7.94
CA ASP A 149 14.82 -11.16 -9.25
C ASP A 149 15.70 -10.26 -10.14
N VAL A 150 16.07 -10.78 -11.32
CA VAL A 150 17.03 -10.15 -12.24
C VAL A 150 16.57 -8.81 -12.78
N PHE A 151 15.25 -8.56 -12.86
CA PHE A 151 14.73 -7.26 -13.31
C PHE A 151 15.22 -6.10 -12.45
N HIS A 152 15.47 -6.32 -11.15
CA HIS A 152 15.84 -5.26 -10.21
C HIS A 152 17.31 -4.83 -10.27
N ASN A 153 18.23 -5.75 -10.56
CA ASN A 153 19.67 -5.51 -10.46
C ASN A 153 20.50 -5.98 -11.66
N GLY A 154 19.88 -6.65 -12.64
CA GLY A 154 20.52 -7.16 -13.84
C GLY A 154 21.36 -8.42 -13.68
N TYR A 155 21.64 -8.88 -12.45
CA TYR A 155 22.43 -10.09 -12.18
C TYR A 155 21.67 -11.20 -11.43
N GLY A 156 20.50 -10.89 -10.84
CA GLY A 156 19.67 -11.83 -10.09
C GLY A 156 20.44 -12.50 -8.95
N ASP A 157 20.28 -13.81 -8.80
CA ASP A 157 21.08 -14.64 -7.88
C ASP A 157 22.30 -15.31 -8.54
N GLY A 158 22.77 -14.71 -9.65
CA GLY A 158 23.89 -15.23 -10.43
C GLY A 158 25.27 -14.94 -9.83
N PRO A 159 26.34 -15.51 -10.43
CA PRO A 159 27.71 -15.41 -9.91
C PRO A 159 28.29 -13.99 -9.90
N LYS A 160 27.67 -13.05 -10.63
CA LYS A 160 28.07 -11.63 -10.64
C LYS A 160 27.53 -10.84 -9.45
N ARG A 161 26.69 -11.44 -8.61
CA ARG A 161 26.10 -10.79 -7.44
C ARG A 161 27.18 -10.43 -6.41
N PRO A 162 27.21 -9.17 -5.91
CA PRO A 162 28.12 -8.79 -4.83
C PRO A 162 27.87 -9.61 -3.56
N SER A 163 28.92 -9.77 -2.74
CA SER A 163 28.79 -10.50 -1.48
C SER A 163 27.82 -9.79 -0.52
N ARG A 164 27.22 -10.56 0.40
CA ARG A 164 26.31 -10.04 1.43
C ARG A 164 26.91 -8.86 2.21
N ALA A 165 28.17 -8.96 2.60
CA ALA A 165 28.87 -7.90 3.34
C ALA A 165 28.98 -6.58 2.52
N ILE A 166 29.17 -6.67 1.20
CA ILE A 166 29.20 -5.49 0.33
C ILE A 166 27.80 -4.86 0.24
N LEU A 167 26.77 -5.69 0.02
CA LEU A 167 25.38 -5.23 -0.09
C LEU A 167 24.90 -4.60 1.22
N GLU A 168 25.22 -5.18 2.37
CA GLU A 168 24.88 -4.62 3.69
C GLU A 168 25.58 -3.27 3.93
N LYS A 169 26.85 -3.14 3.52
CA LYS A 169 27.58 -1.86 3.59
C LYS A 169 26.95 -0.80 2.69
N GLN A 170 26.54 -1.17 1.47
CA GLN A 170 25.86 -0.26 0.53
C GLN A 170 24.50 0.17 1.07
N SER A 171 23.71 -0.78 1.59
CA SER A 171 22.40 -0.49 2.20
C SER A 171 22.54 0.48 3.37
N LYS A 172 23.51 0.28 4.28
CA LYS A 172 23.75 1.20 5.41
C LYS A 172 24.25 2.59 5.00
N ALA A 173 24.82 2.72 3.80
CA ALA A 173 25.35 3.99 3.30
C ALA A 173 24.30 4.81 2.52
N THR A 174 23.09 4.29 2.31
CA THR A 174 22.03 5.02 1.61
C THR A 174 21.53 6.21 2.44
N LEU A 175 21.23 7.31 1.75
CA LEU A 175 20.60 8.50 2.33
C LEU A 175 19.07 8.48 2.17
N LYS A 176 18.56 7.60 1.32
CA LYS A 176 17.14 7.44 0.99
C LYS A 176 16.70 6.01 1.28
N GLY A 177 15.50 5.85 1.82
CA GLY A 177 15.02 4.53 2.21
C GLY A 177 13.65 4.51 2.85
N VAL A 178 13.09 5.63 3.30
CA VAL A 178 11.83 5.62 4.05
C VAL A 178 10.67 5.26 3.11
N SER A 179 10.00 4.15 3.42
CA SER A 179 8.84 3.62 2.70
C SER A 179 7.58 3.80 3.54
N PRO A 180 6.40 4.02 2.93
CA PRO A 180 5.16 4.03 3.70
C PRO A 180 4.83 2.64 4.25
N ALA A 181 5.40 1.57 3.70
CA ALA A 181 5.11 0.18 4.09
C ALA A 181 5.56 -0.12 5.54
N HIS A 182 6.73 0.37 5.97
CA HIS A 182 7.21 0.14 7.33
C HIS A 182 6.33 0.85 8.36
N ALA A 183 6.06 2.14 8.15
CA ALA A 183 5.18 2.94 9.00
C ALA A 183 3.74 2.38 9.03
N PHE A 184 3.24 1.91 7.89
CA PHE A 184 1.97 1.21 7.79
C PHE A 184 1.93 -0.03 8.71
N ALA A 185 2.94 -0.91 8.61
CA ALA A 185 2.94 -2.14 9.41
C ALA A 185 3.11 -1.86 10.90
N LEU A 186 3.90 -0.85 11.30
CA LEU A 186 3.99 -0.41 12.69
C LEU A 186 2.63 0.09 13.21
N GLU A 187 1.93 0.91 12.43
CA GLU A 187 0.62 1.42 12.79
C GLU A 187 -0.44 0.31 12.82
N MET A 188 -0.40 -0.64 11.88
CA MET A 188 -1.27 -1.81 11.89
C MET A 188 -1.03 -2.68 13.12
N ARG A 189 0.23 -2.95 13.49
CA ARG A 189 0.58 -3.66 14.73
C ARG A 189 0.00 -2.93 15.94
N ARG A 190 0.09 -1.60 15.99
CA ARG A 190 -0.48 -0.79 17.09
C ARG A 190 -2.00 -0.96 17.18
N ARG A 191 -2.69 -0.98 16.04
CA ARG A 191 -4.15 -1.09 15.95
C ARG A 191 -4.67 -2.49 16.25
N THR A 192 -4.07 -3.51 15.65
CA THR A 192 -4.55 -4.90 15.72
C THR A 192 -3.93 -5.70 16.87
N ARG A 193 -2.79 -5.24 17.39
CA ARG A 193 -1.95 -5.92 18.40
C ARG A 193 -1.43 -7.28 17.96
N VAL A 194 -1.39 -7.55 16.65
CA VAL A 194 -0.85 -8.80 16.10
C VAL A 194 0.42 -8.56 15.28
N PRO A 195 1.27 -9.59 15.07
CA PRO A 195 2.42 -9.49 14.18
C PRO A 195 2.05 -9.01 12.78
N GLN A 196 2.97 -8.32 12.11
CA GLN A 196 2.76 -7.77 10.78
C GLN A 196 3.92 -8.17 9.86
N GLY A 197 3.59 -8.59 8.64
CA GLY A 197 4.54 -8.94 7.59
C GLY A 197 4.40 -8.04 6.37
N ILE A 198 5.52 -7.60 5.81
CA ILE A 198 5.58 -6.84 4.55
C ILE A 198 6.30 -7.68 3.51
N ILE A 199 5.74 -7.83 2.32
CA ILE A 199 6.39 -8.46 1.17
C ILE A 199 6.88 -7.33 0.26
N ALA A 200 8.19 -7.10 0.20
CA ALA A 200 8.78 -6.02 -0.58
C ALA A 200 8.79 -6.36 -2.08
N CYS A 201 8.05 -5.60 -2.90
CA CYS A 201 7.93 -5.83 -4.35
C CYS A 201 8.08 -4.57 -5.23
N ALA A 202 8.27 -3.37 -4.69
CA ALA A 202 8.29 -2.13 -5.45
C ALA A 202 9.63 -1.85 -6.18
N HIS A 203 9.56 -1.14 -7.31
CA HIS A 203 10.72 -0.72 -8.12
C HIS A 203 10.50 0.67 -8.75
N GLY A 204 11.37 1.62 -8.44
CA GLY A 204 11.37 2.99 -8.92
C GLY A 204 11.42 3.18 -10.44
N GLY A 205 10.77 4.25 -10.91
CA GLY A 205 10.75 4.61 -12.34
C GLY A 205 9.87 3.73 -13.22
N THR A 206 9.07 2.82 -12.65
CA THR A 206 8.29 1.85 -13.43
C THR A 206 6.88 2.35 -13.79
N SER A 207 6.45 2.02 -15.01
CA SER A 207 5.09 2.27 -15.52
C SER A 207 4.17 1.07 -15.35
N MET A 208 2.85 1.27 -15.48
CA MET A 208 1.89 0.16 -15.47
C MET A 208 2.14 -0.87 -16.58
N ALA A 209 2.70 -0.47 -17.71
CA ALA A 209 3.07 -1.40 -18.79
C ALA A 209 4.13 -2.42 -18.34
N GLN A 210 5.09 -1.98 -17.52
CA GLN A 210 6.11 -2.88 -16.94
C GLN A 210 5.55 -3.77 -15.83
N TRP A 211 4.40 -3.39 -15.26
CA TRP A 211 3.61 -4.17 -14.30
C TRP A 211 2.53 -5.03 -14.96
N SER A 212 2.50 -5.13 -16.31
CA SER A 212 1.48 -5.88 -17.02
C SER A 212 1.43 -7.35 -16.56
N PRO A 213 0.26 -7.88 -16.20
CA PRO A 213 0.09 -9.30 -15.88
C PRO A 213 0.48 -10.25 -17.03
N GLU A 214 0.47 -9.78 -18.28
CA GLU A 214 0.93 -10.55 -19.44
C GLU A 214 2.42 -10.93 -19.33
N LEU A 215 3.19 -10.22 -18.51
CA LEU A 215 4.61 -10.49 -18.27
C LEU A 215 4.83 -11.51 -17.14
N ARG A 216 3.77 -12.10 -16.55
CA ARG A 216 3.86 -13.06 -15.43
C ARG A 216 4.85 -14.18 -15.69
N ASP A 217 4.78 -14.80 -16.86
CA ASP A 217 5.57 -15.99 -17.19
C ASP A 217 7.06 -15.69 -17.43
N GLN A 218 7.45 -14.42 -17.42
CA GLN A 218 8.86 -14.02 -17.37
C GLN A 218 9.46 -14.16 -15.97
N GLY A 219 8.68 -14.54 -14.95
CA GLY A 219 9.15 -14.77 -13.59
C GLY A 219 9.91 -13.56 -13.03
N GLY A 220 11.09 -13.79 -12.46
CA GLY A 220 11.93 -12.72 -11.90
C GLY A 220 12.51 -11.72 -12.92
N ALA A 221 12.24 -11.90 -14.22
CA ALA A 221 12.60 -10.94 -15.27
C ALA A 221 11.50 -9.91 -15.57
N SER A 222 10.36 -9.95 -14.88
CA SER A 222 9.33 -8.89 -14.92
C SER A 222 8.87 -8.52 -13.51
N LEU A 223 8.25 -7.35 -13.35
CA LEU A 223 7.79 -6.89 -12.03
C LEU A 223 6.61 -7.72 -11.49
N TYR A 224 5.63 -8.00 -12.37
CA TYR A 224 4.49 -8.82 -12.00
C TYR A 224 4.90 -10.28 -11.74
N GLY A 225 5.75 -10.85 -12.60
CA GLY A 225 6.30 -12.19 -12.41
C GLY A 225 7.12 -12.32 -11.12
N ALA A 226 7.96 -11.32 -10.80
CA ALA A 226 8.70 -11.27 -9.54
C ALA A 226 7.77 -11.20 -8.32
N MET A 227 6.74 -10.35 -8.35
CA MET A 227 5.74 -10.26 -7.28
C MET A 227 5.04 -11.61 -7.06
N MET A 228 4.62 -12.28 -8.13
CA MET A 228 3.96 -13.58 -8.03
C MET A 228 4.88 -14.69 -7.54
N ARG A 229 6.12 -14.77 -8.06
CA ARG A 229 7.14 -15.69 -7.56
C ARG A 229 7.37 -15.53 -6.06
N ARG A 230 7.44 -14.29 -5.58
CA ARG A 230 7.65 -13.97 -4.16
C ARG A 230 6.44 -14.37 -3.30
N TYR A 231 5.23 -14.12 -3.78
CA TYR A 231 3.99 -14.59 -3.13
C TYR A 231 3.95 -16.12 -3.04
N GLU A 232 4.15 -16.82 -4.17
CA GLU A 232 4.10 -18.28 -4.26
C GLU A 232 5.18 -18.95 -3.38
N LYS A 233 6.38 -18.36 -3.30
CA LYS A 233 7.47 -18.83 -2.43
C LYS A 233 7.07 -18.91 -0.96
N LEU A 234 6.13 -18.09 -0.49
CA LEU A 234 5.76 -18.02 0.91
C LEU A 234 4.69 -19.05 1.31
N GLY A 235 4.04 -19.72 0.35
CA GLY A 235 3.10 -20.81 0.61
C GLY A 235 1.88 -20.41 1.45
N GLN A 236 1.45 -19.15 1.35
CA GLN A 236 0.40 -18.56 2.19
C GLN A 236 -0.43 -17.52 1.42
N GLN A 237 -1.56 -17.13 2.00
CA GLN A 237 -2.34 -15.97 1.55
C GLN A 237 -1.77 -14.65 2.10
N VAL A 238 -2.40 -13.53 1.73
CA VAL A 238 -2.08 -12.18 2.22
C VAL A 238 -3.36 -11.43 2.62
N ALA A 239 -3.24 -10.43 3.49
CA ALA A 239 -4.34 -9.57 3.93
C ALA A 239 -4.74 -8.52 2.87
N GLY A 240 -3.81 -8.13 1.99
CA GLY A 240 -4.05 -7.12 0.97
C GLY A 240 -2.77 -6.62 0.29
N VAL A 241 -2.97 -5.72 -0.66
CA VAL A 241 -1.91 -5.07 -1.44
C VAL A 241 -1.89 -3.57 -1.16
N LEU A 242 -0.70 -3.05 -0.85
CA LEU A 242 -0.38 -1.62 -0.86
C LEU A 242 0.22 -1.28 -2.22
N TRP A 243 -0.39 -0.34 -2.92
CA TRP A 243 0.00 0.05 -4.27
C TRP A 243 0.24 1.56 -4.35
N TYR A 244 1.48 1.96 -4.65
CA TYR A 244 1.80 3.36 -4.94
C TYR A 244 2.56 3.45 -6.26
N GLN A 245 1.81 3.80 -7.31
CA GLN A 245 2.31 4.03 -8.65
C GLN A 245 1.38 4.96 -9.42
N GLY A 246 1.93 5.69 -10.37
CA GLY A 246 1.18 6.47 -11.36
C GLY A 246 2.00 7.60 -11.96
N GLU A 247 3.10 7.97 -11.32
CA GLU A 247 3.95 9.08 -11.73
C GLU A 247 4.56 8.85 -13.12
N SER A 248 5.00 7.63 -13.44
CA SER A 248 5.51 7.29 -14.78
C SER A 248 4.42 7.22 -15.87
N ASP A 249 3.16 7.06 -15.47
CA ASP A 249 2.00 7.00 -16.37
C ASP A 249 1.33 8.36 -16.58
N ALA A 250 1.82 9.42 -15.93
CA ALA A 250 1.40 10.81 -16.10
C ALA A 250 1.92 11.40 -17.44
N ASN A 251 1.61 10.73 -18.55
CA ASN A 251 1.96 11.14 -19.91
C ASN A 251 0.78 10.93 -20.87
N LYS A 252 0.89 11.45 -22.10
CA LYS A 252 -0.19 11.51 -23.08
C LYS A 252 -0.84 10.16 -23.40
N GLU A 253 -0.05 9.09 -23.49
CA GLU A 253 -0.56 7.79 -23.94
C GLU A 253 -1.02 6.95 -22.75
N ALA A 254 -0.20 6.83 -21.71
CA ALA A 254 -0.52 6.01 -20.55
C ALA A 254 -1.72 6.54 -19.75
N ALA A 255 -1.87 7.87 -19.62
CA ALA A 255 -2.98 8.46 -18.88
C ALA A 255 -4.35 8.11 -19.49
N LYS A 256 -4.44 7.82 -20.79
CA LYS A 256 -5.72 7.43 -21.45
C LYS A 256 -6.25 6.09 -20.96
N ILE A 257 -5.37 5.19 -20.55
CA ILE A 257 -5.68 3.78 -20.26
C ILE A 257 -5.41 3.40 -18.80
N TYR A 258 -4.96 4.33 -17.96
CA TYR A 258 -4.56 4.07 -16.57
C TYR A 258 -5.64 3.34 -15.76
N THR A 259 -6.90 3.81 -15.80
CA THR A 259 -8.02 3.14 -15.10
C THR A 259 -8.23 1.70 -15.58
N GLN A 260 -8.11 1.45 -16.89
CA GLN A 260 -8.27 0.10 -17.43
C GLN A 260 -7.11 -0.81 -17.02
N ASN A 261 -5.89 -0.31 -17.04
CA ASN A 261 -4.71 -1.04 -16.57
C ASN A 261 -4.83 -1.37 -15.07
N MET A 262 -5.37 -0.47 -14.25
CA MET A 262 -5.64 -0.74 -12.83
C MET A 262 -6.67 -1.85 -12.63
N LYS A 263 -7.75 -1.85 -13.42
CA LYS A 263 -8.73 -2.94 -13.39
C LYS A 263 -8.09 -4.29 -13.75
N ASN A 264 -7.31 -4.32 -14.83
CA ASN A 264 -6.63 -5.53 -15.30
C ASN A 264 -5.63 -6.05 -14.26
N LEU A 265 -4.80 -5.17 -13.69
CA LEU A 265 -3.82 -5.52 -12.67
C LEU A 265 -4.48 -6.09 -11.41
N VAL A 266 -5.52 -5.42 -10.90
CA VAL A 266 -6.24 -5.87 -9.70
C VAL A 266 -6.92 -7.22 -9.94
N GLN A 267 -7.60 -7.37 -11.09
CA GLN A 267 -8.28 -8.61 -11.43
C GLN A 267 -7.31 -9.77 -11.60
N ALA A 268 -6.25 -9.60 -12.40
CA ALA A 268 -5.24 -10.65 -12.60
C ALA A 268 -4.59 -11.06 -11.27
N THR A 269 -4.29 -10.11 -10.38
CA THR A 269 -3.71 -10.44 -9.07
C THR A 269 -4.68 -11.26 -8.21
N ARG A 270 -5.99 -10.96 -8.26
CA ARG A 270 -7.02 -11.74 -7.54
C ARG A 270 -7.12 -13.15 -8.08
N ASP A 271 -7.11 -13.29 -9.40
CA ASP A 271 -7.21 -14.58 -10.08
C ASP A 271 -5.97 -15.43 -9.81
N ASP A 272 -4.77 -14.88 -10.00
CA ASP A 272 -3.50 -15.58 -9.81
C ASP A 272 -3.25 -15.97 -8.34
N MET A 273 -3.73 -15.16 -7.38
CA MET A 273 -3.63 -15.49 -5.95
C MET A 273 -4.77 -16.38 -5.46
N GLY A 274 -5.85 -16.53 -6.24
CA GLY A 274 -7.08 -17.21 -5.81
C GLY A 274 -7.82 -16.50 -4.68
N ILE A 275 -7.78 -15.16 -4.64
CA ILE A 275 -8.40 -14.34 -3.59
C ILE A 275 -9.36 -13.32 -4.26
N GLU A 276 -10.59 -13.75 -4.55
CA GLU A 276 -11.60 -12.99 -5.31
C GLU A 276 -11.82 -11.55 -4.80
N GLN A 277 -11.81 -11.36 -3.48
CA GLN A 277 -12.03 -10.06 -2.84
C GLN A 277 -10.76 -9.52 -2.17
N LEU A 278 -9.58 -9.77 -2.74
CA LEU A 278 -8.31 -9.25 -2.23
C LEU A 278 -8.39 -7.72 -2.07
N PRO A 279 -8.19 -7.19 -0.86
CA PRO A 279 -8.20 -5.75 -0.62
C PRO A 279 -7.02 -5.03 -1.26
N TRP A 280 -7.28 -3.92 -1.94
CA TRP A 280 -6.27 -3.02 -2.50
C TRP A 280 -6.32 -1.65 -1.84
N LEU A 281 -5.17 -1.19 -1.37
CA LEU A 281 -4.99 0.14 -0.80
C LEU A 281 -4.06 0.91 -1.73
N VAL A 282 -4.66 1.77 -2.55
CA VAL A 282 -3.97 2.55 -3.57
C VAL A 282 -3.59 3.91 -2.99
N VAL A 283 -2.48 4.45 -3.44
CA VAL A 283 -2.07 5.82 -3.14
C VAL A 283 -2.39 6.70 -4.35
N GLN A 284 -3.11 7.80 -4.12
CA GLN A 284 -3.21 8.86 -5.13
C GLN A 284 -1.88 9.64 -5.13
N ILE A 285 -1.26 9.78 -6.30
CA ILE A 285 0.07 10.40 -6.43
C ILE A 285 0.07 11.85 -5.94
N GLY A 286 1.21 12.28 -5.38
CA GLY A 286 1.39 13.57 -4.73
C GLY A 286 1.59 14.72 -5.72
N CYS A 287 2.27 15.78 -5.28
CA CYS A 287 2.67 16.88 -6.16
C CYS A 287 3.97 16.58 -6.92
N HIS A 288 4.27 17.35 -7.97
CA HIS A 288 5.51 17.23 -8.76
C HIS A 288 6.01 18.60 -9.24
N ALA A 289 7.29 18.69 -9.60
CA ALA A 289 7.91 19.94 -10.06
C ALA A 289 8.05 20.05 -11.60
N ALA A 290 7.65 19.01 -12.36
CA ALA A 290 7.80 18.97 -13.83
C ALA A 290 6.92 20.03 -14.55
N PRO A 291 7.29 20.52 -15.74
CA PRO A 291 6.70 21.75 -16.33
C PRO A 291 5.19 21.75 -16.64
N ASP A 292 4.53 20.59 -16.76
CA ASP A 292 3.11 20.46 -17.09
C ASP A 292 2.42 19.46 -16.15
N GLY A 293 1.35 19.89 -15.48
CA GLY A 293 0.53 19.07 -14.59
C GLY A 293 -0.65 18.35 -15.24
N LYS A 294 -0.93 18.56 -16.53
CA LYS A 294 -2.16 18.07 -17.19
C LYS A 294 -2.39 16.57 -17.02
N TYR A 295 -1.42 15.75 -17.41
CA TYR A 295 -1.54 14.30 -17.32
C TYR A 295 -1.38 13.80 -15.89
N TRP A 296 -0.63 14.53 -15.06
CA TRP A 296 -0.50 14.26 -13.64
C TRP A 296 -1.84 14.37 -12.92
N ASN A 297 -2.52 15.50 -13.07
CA ASN A 297 -3.85 15.68 -12.50
C ASN A 297 -4.87 14.69 -13.10
N SER A 298 -4.70 14.28 -14.37
CA SER A 298 -5.53 13.22 -14.97
C SER A 298 -5.35 11.87 -14.27
N VAL A 299 -4.12 11.46 -13.96
CA VAL A 299 -3.85 10.22 -13.20
C VAL A 299 -4.38 10.36 -11.76
N GLN A 300 -4.16 11.49 -11.10
CA GLN A 300 -4.74 11.75 -9.76
C GLN A 300 -6.26 11.61 -9.76
N GLU A 301 -6.95 12.18 -10.73
CA GLU A 301 -8.41 12.08 -10.86
C GLU A 301 -8.88 10.65 -11.09
N GLN A 302 -8.18 9.90 -11.95
CA GLN A 302 -8.47 8.48 -12.17
C GLN A 302 -8.30 7.68 -10.88
N GLN A 303 -7.19 7.88 -10.16
CA GLN A 303 -6.95 7.24 -8.86
C GLN A 303 -8.05 7.56 -7.85
N ARG A 304 -8.49 8.82 -7.75
CA ARG A 304 -9.61 9.24 -6.89
C ARG A 304 -10.90 8.45 -7.16
N LEU A 305 -11.13 8.11 -8.41
CA LEU A 305 -12.36 7.48 -8.88
C LEU A 305 -12.29 5.94 -8.91
N LEU A 306 -11.11 5.33 -8.73
CA LEU A 306 -10.94 3.86 -8.71
C LEU A 306 -11.90 3.15 -7.72
N PRO A 307 -12.16 3.64 -6.48
CA PRO A 307 -13.07 2.97 -5.56
C PRO A 307 -14.51 2.85 -6.07
N LYS A 308 -14.91 3.62 -7.10
CA LYS A 308 -16.24 3.53 -7.73
C LYS A 308 -16.34 2.43 -8.77
N VAL A 309 -15.21 1.93 -9.28
CA VAL A 309 -15.16 1.02 -10.44
C VAL A 309 -14.36 -0.26 -10.18
N ILE A 310 -13.70 -0.36 -9.02
CA ILE A 310 -13.00 -1.55 -8.54
C ILE A 310 -13.49 -1.82 -7.11
N GLU A 311 -14.14 -2.95 -6.91
CA GLU A 311 -14.58 -3.38 -5.59
C GLU A 311 -13.39 -3.64 -4.66
N LYS A 312 -13.61 -3.56 -3.35
CA LYS A 312 -12.59 -3.85 -2.33
C LYS A 312 -11.29 -3.04 -2.52
N LEU A 313 -11.43 -1.80 -2.97
CA LEU A 313 -10.33 -0.85 -3.15
C LEU A 313 -10.63 0.45 -2.40
N ASP A 314 -9.60 1.03 -1.77
CA ASP A 314 -9.67 2.37 -1.18
C ASP A 314 -8.39 3.16 -1.50
N VAL A 315 -8.45 4.48 -1.39
CA VAL A 315 -7.40 5.38 -1.88
C VAL A 315 -6.96 6.37 -0.80
N ALA A 316 -5.64 6.44 -0.57
CA ALA A 316 -5.01 7.42 0.32
C ALA A 316 -4.40 8.57 -0.49
N PRO A 317 -4.84 9.83 -0.30
CA PRO A 317 -4.24 10.98 -0.95
C PRO A 317 -2.90 11.41 -0.33
N THR A 318 -2.02 11.98 -1.15
CA THR A 318 -0.71 12.50 -0.73
C THR A 318 -0.42 13.94 -1.17
N VAL A 319 -1.38 14.63 -1.78
CA VAL A 319 -1.19 15.98 -2.36
C VAL A 319 -0.77 17.05 -1.34
N ASP A 320 -1.05 16.83 -0.05
CA ASP A 320 -0.67 17.71 1.06
C ASP A 320 0.68 17.37 1.71
N LEU A 321 1.28 16.24 1.32
CA LEU A 321 2.55 15.80 1.90
C LEU A 321 3.72 16.52 1.22
N SER A 322 4.73 16.88 2.01
CA SER A 322 5.95 17.47 1.49
C SER A 322 6.75 16.47 0.65
N ILE A 323 7.59 16.99 -0.24
CA ILE A 323 8.50 16.22 -1.10
C ILE A 323 9.96 16.52 -0.76
N ASP A 324 10.83 15.51 -0.87
CA ASP A 324 12.28 15.63 -0.62
C ASP A 324 13.08 16.00 -1.89
N ASP A 325 12.45 15.84 -3.05
CA ASP A 325 12.92 16.30 -4.35
C ASP A 325 11.72 16.65 -5.23
N GLY A 326 11.90 16.88 -6.53
CA GLY A 326 10.82 17.31 -7.42
C GLY A 326 9.66 16.32 -7.60
N ILE A 327 9.65 15.14 -6.97
CA ILE A 327 8.61 14.12 -7.18
C ILE A 327 8.39 13.15 -6.00
N HIS A 328 9.40 12.91 -5.13
CA HIS A 328 9.30 11.91 -4.07
C HIS A 328 8.80 12.51 -2.75
N ILE A 329 7.79 11.86 -2.15
CA ILE A 329 7.26 12.20 -0.83
C ILE A 329 8.38 12.11 0.21
N SER A 330 8.41 13.08 1.10
CA SER A 330 9.45 13.19 2.12
C SER A 330 9.44 12.02 3.09
N GLY A 331 10.57 11.73 3.75
CA GLY A 331 10.63 10.69 4.78
C GLY A 331 9.53 10.83 5.85
N VAL A 332 9.24 12.05 6.32
CA VAL A 332 8.14 12.32 7.26
C VAL A 332 6.77 12.10 6.60
N GLY A 333 6.60 12.55 5.35
CA GLY A 333 5.38 12.34 4.57
C GLY A 333 5.06 10.85 4.38
N GLN A 334 6.05 10.01 4.09
CA GLN A 334 5.88 8.56 3.95
C GLN A 334 5.35 7.93 5.25
N GLN A 335 5.78 8.42 6.42
CA GLN A 335 5.25 7.95 7.70
C GLN A 335 3.78 8.35 7.91
N MET A 336 3.39 9.56 7.50
CA MET A 336 2.00 9.99 7.53
C MET A 336 1.15 9.16 6.56
N LEU A 337 1.66 8.89 5.36
CA LEU A 337 1.01 8.02 4.37
C LEU A 337 0.80 6.61 4.91
N GLY A 338 1.79 6.01 5.57
CA GLY A 338 1.66 4.71 6.22
C GLY A 338 0.49 4.67 7.22
N LYS A 339 0.32 5.73 8.02
CA LYS A 339 -0.82 5.85 8.95
C LYS A 339 -2.17 5.98 8.23
N ARG A 340 -2.24 6.72 7.11
CA ARG A 340 -3.44 6.83 6.28
C ARG A 340 -3.84 5.47 5.71
N LEU A 341 -2.88 4.74 5.14
CA LEU A 341 -3.10 3.39 4.63
C LEU A 341 -3.58 2.44 5.73
N ALA A 342 -3.03 2.53 6.94
CA ALA A 342 -3.43 1.68 8.07
C ALA A 342 -4.87 1.97 8.54
N ARG A 343 -5.30 3.23 8.51
CA ARG A 343 -6.72 3.60 8.72
C ARG A 343 -7.62 2.94 7.68
N LEU A 344 -7.26 3.04 6.40
CA LEU A 344 -8.05 2.42 5.32
C LEU A 344 -8.09 0.89 5.45
N ALA A 345 -6.96 0.25 5.78
CA ALA A 345 -6.87 -1.19 6.04
C ALA A 345 -7.79 -1.64 7.19
N SER A 346 -7.79 -0.88 8.30
CA SER A 346 -8.61 -1.16 9.48
C SER A 346 -10.09 -1.28 9.13
N ARG A 347 -10.60 -0.41 8.26
CA ARG A 347 -11.96 -0.51 7.73
C ARG A 347 -12.10 -1.60 6.66
N LEU A 348 -11.29 -1.55 5.61
CA LEU A 348 -11.52 -2.32 4.39
C LEU A 348 -11.31 -3.83 4.60
N VAL A 349 -10.31 -4.19 5.41
CA VAL A 349 -9.90 -5.57 5.67
C VAL A 349 -10.53 -6.09 6.97
N PHE A 350 -10.43 -5.31 8.05
CA PHE A 350 -10.85 -5.76 9.38
C PHE A 350 -12.25 -5.28 9.79
N LYS A 351 -12.94 -4.53 8.93
CA LYS A 351 -14.31 -4.04 9.15
C LYS A 351 -14.47 -3.27 10.47
N ASP A 352 -13.44 -2.55 10.91
CA ASP A 352 -13.52 -1.73 12.12
C ASP A 352 -14.62 -0.67 11.95
N PRO A 353 -15.71 -0.72 12.75
CA PRO A 353 -16.84 0.19 12.60
C PRO A 353 -16.51 1.64 12.99
N LYS A 354 -15.36 1.88 13.66
CA LYS A 354 -14.90 3.23 14.02
C LYS A 354 -14.17 3.94 12.88
N GLU A 355 -13.74 3.19 11.87
CA GLU A 355 -12.97 3.74 10.76
C GLU A 355 -13.83 3.92 9.50
N LYS A 356 -13.57 5.02 8.79
CA LYS A 356 -14.26 5.41 7.57
C LYS A 356 -13.34 5.25 6.35
N SER A 357 -13.94 5.11 5.16
CA SER A 357 -13.17 5.06 3.89
C SER A 357 -12.45 6.38 3.65
N GLY A 358 -11.71 6.48 2.54
CA GLY A 358 -11.19 7.75 2.06
C GLY A 358 -12.27 8.85 2.02
N ILE A 359 -11.84 10.09 2.26
CA ILE A 359 -12.70 11.26 2.12
C ILE A 359 -13.11 11.37 0.65
N TYR A 360 -14.40 11.51 0.39
CA TYR A 360 -14.92 11.63 -0.98
C TYR A 360 -15.82 12.85 -1.10
N LEU A 361 -15.78 13.47 -2.27
CA LEU A 361 -16.66 14.58 -2.59
C LEU A 361 -18.08 14.06 -2.88
N LYS A 362 -19.08 14.54 -2.15
CA LYS A 362 -20.50 14.27 -2.38
C LYS A 362 -21.08 15.17 -3.46
N GLY A 363 -20.73 16.44 -3.47
CA GLY A 363 -21.25 17.41 -4.44
C GLY A 363 -20.62 18.80 -4.32
N VAL A 364 -20.83 19.60 -5.37
CA VAL A 364 -20.38 20.99 -5.51
C VAL A 364 -21.56 21.82 -5.94
N PHE A 365 -21.92 22.84 -5.16
CA PHE A 365 -23.15 23.60 -5.34
C PHE A 365 -22.89 25.09 -5.24
N CYS A 366 -23.63 25.89 -6.01
CA CYS A 366 -23.70 27.32 -5.76
C CYS A 366 -24.74 27.61 -4.66
N ALA A 367 -24.36 28.49 -3.74
CA ALA A 367 -25.24 29.04 -2.72
C ALA A 367 -25.10 30.56 -2.67
N VAL A 368 -26.19 31.24 -2.33
CA VAL A 368 -26.17 32.67 -2.03
C VAL A 368 -26.28 32.82 -0.52
N LYS A 369 -25.30 33.46 0.11
CA LYS A 369 -25.24 33.63 1.56
C LYS A 369 -25.13 35.10 1.91
N SER A 370 -25.81 35.54 2.96
CA SER A 370 -25.54 36.83 3.60
C SER A 370 -24.88 36.57 4.95
N PRO A 371 -23.81 37.31 5.32
CA PRO A 371 -23.17 37.18 6.63
C PRO A 371 -24.15 37.42 7.79
N LYS A 372 -25.05 38.41 7.65
CA LYS A 372 -26.19 38.68 8.54
C LYS A 372 -27.45 39.03 7.74
N PRO A 373 -28.66 38.93 8.32
CA PRO A 373 -29.87 39.44 7.70
C PRO A 373 -29.72 40.92 7.32
N GLY A 374 -29.93 41.26 6.05
CA GLY A 374 -29.74 42.62 5.51
C GLY A 374 -28.37 42.90 4.89
N ASP A 375 -27.36 42.07 5.14
CA ASP A 375 -26.04 42.24 4.52
C ASP A 375 -26.06 41.88 3.02
N PRO A 376 -25.17 42.48 2.21
CA PRO A 376 -24.98 42.10 0.81
C PRO A 376 -24.79 40.59 0.67
N LYS A 377 -25.55 40.01 -0.24
CA LYS A 377 -25.48 38.59 -0.59
C LYS A 377 -24.17 38.32 -1.32
N THR A 378 -23.40 37.35 -0.83
CA THR A 378 -22.22 36.81 -1.52
C THR A 378 -22.55 35.46 -2.14
N ILE A 379 -21.98 35.22 -3.32
CA ILE A 379 -22.06 33.92 -3.98
C ILE A 379 -20.93 33.04 -3.45
N VAL A 380 -21.28 31.83 -3.06
CA VAL A 380 -20.36 30.85 -2.49
C VAL A 380 -20.51 29.55 -3.26
N VAL A 381 -19.38 28.96 -3.66
CA VAL A 381 -19.35 27.57 -4.13
C VAL A 381 -19.08 26.67 -2.92
N GLU A 382 -20.02 25.79 -2.60
CA GLU A 382 -19.98 24.90 -1.46
C GLU A 382 -19.68 23.47 -1.91
N LEU A 383 -18.64 22.87 -1.32
CA LEU A 383 -18.29 21.47 -1.51
C LEU A 383 -18.63 20.70 -0.25
N GLU A 384 -19.41 19.62 -0.37
CA GLU A 384 -19.70 18.70 0.73
C GLU A 384 -18.89 17.42 0.60
N TYR A 385 -18.20 17.03 1.68
CA TYR A 385 -17.43 15.80 1.74
C TYR A 385 -18.08 14.74 2.63
N GLY A 386 -18.03 13.48 2.20
CA GLY A 386 -18.34 12.30 2.99
C GLY A 386 -17.11 11.74 3.69
N ASN A 387 -17.34 10.88 4.68
CA ASN A 387 -16.29 10.18 5.43
C ASN A 387 -15.28 11.04 6.21
N VAL A 388 -15.54 12.34 6.38
CA VAL A 388 -14.76 13.20 7.27
C VAL A 388 -14.83 12.67 8.71
N LYS A 389 -13.66 12.47 9.33
CA LYS A 389 -13.54 12.13 10.77
C LYS A 389 -13.39 13.42 11.57
N GLY A 390 -14.32 13.67 12.49
CA GLY A 390 -14.42 14.95 13.17
C GLY A 390 -14.85 16.07 12.22
N LYS A 391 -13.91 16.94 11.83
CA LYS A 391 -14.11 18.08 10.93
C LYS A 391 -12.93 18.25 9.99
N LEU A 392 -13.13 18.96 8.89
CA LEU A 392 -12.04 19.47 8.06
C LEU A 392 -11.27 20.54 8.83
N GLN A 393 -9.95 20.51 8.69
CA GLN A 393 -9.01 21.42 9.32
C GLN A 393 -7.82 21.69 8.38
N SER A 394 -7.13 22.80 8.60
CA SER A 394 -5.93 23.18 7.88
C SER A 394 -4.88 23.74 8.83
N GLN A 395 -3.61 23.51 8.51
CA GLN A 395 -2.50 24.24 9.12
C GLN A 395 -2.36 25.58 8.41
N GLY A 396 -2.74 26.67 9.08
CA GLY A 396 -2.84 27.99 8.47
C GLY A 396 -4.11 28.15 7.60
N LEU A 397 -4.06 29.11 6.67
CA LEU A 397 -5.19 29.37 5.76
C LEU A 397 -5.46 28.13 4.89
N PRO A 398 -6.72 27.68 4.75
CA PRO A 398 -7.04 26.57 3.86
C PRO A 398 -6.80 26.98 2.41
N THR A 399 -6.04 26.16 1.67
CA THR A 399 -5.64 26.44 0.27
C THR A 399 -5.76 25.20 -0.61
N GLY A 400 -5.45 25.36 -1.90
CA GLY A 400 -5.35 24.26 -2.86
C GLY A 400 -6.54 24.15 -3.82
N PHE A 401 -7.61 24.92 -3.61
CA PHE A 401 -8.75 25.00 -4.53
C PHE A 401 -8.56 26.04 -5.62
N ASN A 402 -9.04 25.73 -6.82
CA ASN A 402 -9.19 26.71 -7.90
C ASN A 402 -10.58 26.57 -8.54
N ILE A 403 -11.09 27.67 -9.09
CA ILE A 403 -12.22 27.66 -10.02
C ILE A 403 -11.63 27.74 -11.43
N ILE A 404 -12.00 26.82 -12.31
CA ILE A 404 -11.39 26.64 -13.64
C ILE A 404 -12.42 26.59 -14.77
N ASP A 405 -12.05 27.14 -15.94
CA ASP A 405 -12.84 27.04 -17.17
C ASP A 405 -12.69 25.68 -17.86
N ALA A 406 -13.41 25.45 -18.97
CA ALA A 406 -13.38 24.21 -19.74
C ALA A 406 -11.98 23.78 -20.25
N HIS A 407 -11.04 24.72 -20.36
CA HIS A 407 -9.67 24.48 -20.78
C HIS A 407 -8.70 24.30 -19.60
N GLY A 408 -9.20 24.38 -18.36
CA GLY A 408 -8.40 24.27 -17.15
C GLY A 408 -7.76 25.58 -16.71
N LYS A 409 -8.10 26.72 -17.33
CA LYS A 409 -7.56 28.02 -16.95
C LYS A 409 -8.22 28.50 -15.65
N VAL A 410 -7.41 28.94 -14.70
CA VAL A 410 -7.86 29.45 -13.41
C VAL A 410 -8.60 30.79 -13.57
N SER A 411 -9.78 30.88 -12.96
CA SER A 411 -10.58 32.09 -12.83
C SER A 411 -10.04 32.95 -11.67
N PRO A 412 -9.69 34.24 -11.90
CA PRO A 412 -8.92 35.06 -10.95
C PRO A 412 -9.75 35.65 -9.80
N SER A 413 -10.84 35.01 -9.36
CA SER A 413 -11.79 35.65 -8.43
C SER A 413 -12.15 34.81 -7.20
N LEU A 414 -11.37 33.77 -6.88
CA LEU A 414 -11.48 33.06 -5.59
C LEU A 414 -10.65 33.83 -4.54
N TYR A 415 -11.31 34.45 -3.56
CA TYR A 415 -10.64 35.32 -2.59
C TYR A 415 -10.66 34.79 -1.16
N LYS A 416 -11.52 33.80 -0.83
CA LYS A 416 -11.57 33.23 0.52
C LYS A 416 -12.08 31.79 0.52
N ILE A 417 -11.45 30.97 1.36
CA ILE A 417 -11.79 29.56 1.58
C ILE A 417 -12.11 29.40 3.07
N THR A 418 -13.27 28.82 3.39
CA THR A 418 -13.69 28.56 4.79
C THR A 418 -14.04 27.09 4.97
N LEU A 419 -13.55 26.48 6.04
CA LEU A 419 -13.91 25.12 6.44
C LEU A 419 -15.06 25.16 7.46
N ARG A 420 -16.12 24.37 7.23
CA ARG A 420 -17.25 24.22 8.17
C ARG A 420 -17.67 22.76 8.28
N GLY A 421 -17.28 22.10 9.38
CA GLY A 421 -17.58 20.68 9.57
C GLY A 421 -16.98 19.83 8.46
N ASN A 422 -17.82 19.23 7.62
CA ASN A 422 -17.43 18.45 6.44
C ASN A 422 -17.52 19.24 5.11
N ARG A 423 -17.69 20.56 5.17
CA ARG A 423 -17.88 21.42 4.01
C ARG A 423 -16.71 22.38 3.79
N VAL A 424 -16.44 22.68 2.53
CA VAL A 424 -15.55 23.75 2.09
C VAL A 424 -16.39 24.80 1.37
N LEU A 425 -16.22 26.06 1.76
CA LEU A 425 -16.90 27.21 1.17
C LEU A 425 -15.87 28.04 0.42
N LEU A 426 -16.07 28.23 -0.88
CA LEU A 426 -15.25 29.05 -1.76
C LEU A 426 -16.00 30.35 -2.07
N GLU A 427 -15.54 31.47 -1.51
CA GLU A 427 -16.14 32.78 -1.75
C GLU A 427 -15.49 33.43 -2.98
N THR A 428 -16.32 33.88 -3.92
CA THR A 428 -15.86 34.36 -5.22
C THR A 428 -16.64 35.56 -5.72
N GLY A 429 -15.99 36.42 -6.51
CA GLY A 429 -16.61 37.56 -7.20
C GLY A 429 -17.36 37.19 -8.49
N GLN A 430 -17.40 35.90 -8.86
CA GLN A 430 -18.06 35.44 -10.08
C GLN A 430 -19.59 35.43 -9.97
N THR A 431 -20.27 35.65 -11.10
CA THR A 431 -21.73 35.57 -11.18
C THR A 431 -22.22 34.12 -11.15
N MET A 432 -23.47 33.91 -10.69
CA MET A 432 -24.09 32.58 -10.64
C MET A 432 -24.12 31.90 -12.00
N ASP A 433 -24.41 32.64 -13.07
CA ASP A 433 -24.51 32.09 -14.42
C ASP A 433 -23.15 31.69 -14.98
N LEU A 434 -22.11 32.48 -14.71
CA LEU A 434 -20.76 32.09 -15.08
C LEU A 434 -20.29 30.87 -14.27
N LEU A 435 -20.59 30.79 -12.97
CA LEU A 435 -20.20 29.63 -12.17
C LEU A 435 -20.78 28.31 -12.69
N LYS A 436 -21.97 28.31 -13.28
CA LYS A 436 -22.57 27.11 -13.90
C LYS A 436 -21.78 26.57 -15.10
N THR A 437 -20.90 27.38 -15.71
CA THR A 437 -20.03 26.94 -16.82
C THR A 437 -18.63 26.53 -16.35
N LEU A 438 -18.33 26.77 -15.08
CA LEU A 438 -17.03 26.54 -14.47
C LEU A 438 -17.02 25.23 -13.66
N ALA A 439 -15.83 24.83 -13.24
CA ALA A 439 -15.59 23.67 -12.39
C ALA A 439 -14.66 24.04 -11.24
N VAL A 440 -14.66 23.22 -10.19
CA VAL A 440 -13.69 23.29 -9.10
C VAL A 440 -12.61 22.23 -9.30
N SER A 441 -11.37 22.59 -9.01
CA SER A 441 -10.24 21.66 -8.86
C SER A 441 -9.62 21.78 -7.47
N TYR A 442 -8.98 20.72 -7.01
CA TYR A 442 -8.19 20.70 -5.77
C TYR A 442 -6.85 20.02 -6.05
N GLY A 443 -5.73 20.63 -5.66
CA GLY A 443 -4.42 20.11 -6.05
C GLY A 443 -4.12 20.31 -7.54
N HIS A 444 -4.55 21.45 -8.10
CA HIS A 444 -4.42 21.77 -9.51
C HIS A 444 -2.98 22.07 -9.92
N ASP A 445 -2.61 21.63 -11.13
CA ASP A 445 -1.30 21.81 -11.74
C ASP A 445 -0.19 21.05 -10.97
N ARG A 446 1.01 21.61 -10.89
CA ARG A 446 2.24 20.89 -10.56
C ARG A 446 2.45 20.68 -9.06
N HIS A 447 2.61 21.79 -8.34
CA HIS A 447 3.00 21.83 -6.93
C HIS A 447 2.19 22.88 -6.15
N PRO A 448 0.84 22.74 -6.12
CA PRO A 448 0.01 23.61 -5.32
C PRO A 448 0.23 23.37 -3.82
N TYR A 449 0.04 24.41 -3.01
CA TYR A 449 0.03 24.25 -1.56
C TYR A 449 -1.35 23.72 -1.11
N CYS A 450 -1.40 22.43 -0.76
CA CYS A 450 -2.57 21.75 -0.21
C CYS A 450 -2.32 21.43 1.27
N ASN A 451 -3.27 21.75 2.14
CA ASN A 451 -3.06 21.61 3.59
C ASN A 451 -4.32 21.20 4.36
N ILE A 452 -5.35 20.67 3.67
CA ILE A 452 -6.65 20.36 4.28
C ILE A 452 -6.73 18.86 4.57
N THR A 453 -6.98 18.54 5.84
CA THR A 453 -7.16 17.18 6.33
C THR A 453 -8.41 17.08 7.20
N ASP A 454 -8.84 15.86 7.51
CA ASP A 454 -9.75 15.63 8.64
C ASP A 454 -9.00 15.59 9.99
N ALA A 455 -9.74 15.42 11.09
CA ALA A 455 -9.16 15.44 12.44
C ALA A 455 -8.16 14.31 12.72
N ASP A 456 -8.13 13.26 11.88
CA ASP A 456 -7.24 12.10 12.01
C ASP A 456 -6.16 12.10 10.91
N GLY A 457 -5.99 13.24 10.21
CA GLY A 457 -4.92 13.48 9.26
C GLY A 457 -5.14 12.88 7.87
N MET A 458 -6.34 12.42 7.51
CA MET A 458 -6.65 12.02 6.14
C MET A 458 -6.85 13.27 5.28
N SER A 459 -6.13 13.36 4.16
CA SER A 459 -6.18 14.50 3.26
C SER A 459 -7.41 14.46 2.34
N LEU A 460 -7.81 15.64 1.85
CA LEU A 460 -8.72 15.70 0.71
C LEU A 460 -8.04 15.12 -0.54
N PRO A 461 -8.73 14.31 -1.36
CA PRO A 461 -8.15 13.84 -2.62
C PRO A 461 -7.99 15.00 -3.59
N ALA A 462 -6.88 15.00 -4.35
CA ALA A 462 -6.72 15.87 -5.51
C ALA A 462 -7.84 15.59 -6.53
N MET A 463 -8.38 16.64 -7.13
CA MET A 463 -9.50 16.58 -8.08
C MET A 463 -9.17 17.45 -9.28
N GLN A 464 -9.20 16.86 -10.48
CA GLN A 464 -8.82 17.61 -11.69
C GLN A 464 -9.89 18.62 -12.08
N ARG A 465 -11.14 18.18 -12.22
CA ARG A 465 -12.24 19.02 -12.70
C ARG A 465 -13.57 18.46 -12.22
N VAL A 466 -14.26 19.17 -11.33
CA VAL A 466 -15.62 18.84 -10.89
C VAL A 466 -16.58 19.98 -11.24
N PRO A 467 -17.57 19.77 -12.14
CA PRO A 467 -18.53 20.81 -12.51
C PRO A 467 -19.27 21.38 -11.29
N ILE A 468 -19.49 22.68 -11.30
CA ILE A 468 -20.28 23.35 -10.26
C ILE A 468 -21.76 23.18 -10.62
N GLN A 469 -22.52 22.50 -9.75
CA GLN A 469 -23.94 22.30 -9.97
C GLN A 469 -24.74 23.56 -9.58
N GLY A 470 -25.94 23.70 -10.15
CA GLY A 470 -26.89 24.75 -9.80
C GLY A 470 -27.32 24.71 -8.32
N SER A 471 -28.19 25.64 -7.93
CA SER A 471 -28.62 25.77 -6.52
C SER A 471 -29.24 24.48 -5.99
N HIS A 472 -28.80 24.06 -4.80
CA HIS A 472 -29.54 23.11 -3.98
C HIS A 472 -30.91 23.73 -3.64
N ALA A 473 -32.00 23.06 -3.99
CA ALA A 473 -33.26 23.28 -3.28
C ALA A 473 -32.99 22.85 -1.83
N SER A 474 -33.01 23.84 -0.93
CA SER A 474 -32.84 23.68 0.52
C SER A 474 -33.90 22.80 1.13
#